data_AF-A0A9Q9AT28-F1
#
_entry.id   AF-A0A9Q9AT28-F1
#
_cell.length_a   1.000
_cell.length_b   1.000
_cell.length_c   1.000
_cell.angle_alpha   90.00
_cell.angle_beta   90.00
_cell.angle_gamma   90.00
#
_symmetry.space_group_name_H-M   'P 1'
#
loop_
_entity.id
_entity.type
_entity.pdbx_description
1 polymer ?
#
loop_
_entity_poly.entity_id
_entity_poly.type
_entity_poly.pdbx_seq_one_letter_code
_entity_poly.pdbx_strand_id
1 'polypeptide(L)'
;MHLPTVLIGLLGLPANNCNPRQPAPSNYRAFNIGNCQAQLTFSRGKNVAVQWEFDAVYADGARVNHKPFRNFVNIAVSDPFYTIGYGNNYLTNRTQSQAFTSVHEFSNVCRNGAVPTAWIFYTTSANSACTSRDYRFTTGRISTVTGSRPAKTTFTARQINSAAEVEVSWSSVANAQSYNIFVQIPTRPYEDRSGYFVTDRGARFSSSTTRAVFPGVSGSRNAEEPRKVYVNVQGSNGVWSDTTSTTPINVRVS
;
A
#
# COMPACT_ATOMS: atom_id res chain seq x y z
N MET A 1 20.98 -46.93 -21.00
CA MET A 1 19.75 -47.36 -20.28
C MET A 1 20.18 -47.71 -18.86
N HIS A 2 19.74 -47.12 -17.75
CA HIS A 2 18.79 -46.07 -17.41
C HIS A 2 19.47 -45.16 -16.37
N LEU A 3 19.30 -43.85 -16.47
CA LEU A 3 19.63 -42.91 -15.39
C LEU A 3 18.50 -42.93 -14.35
N PRO A 4 18.78 -42.83 -13.04
CA PRO A 4 17.74 -42.71 -12.04
C PRO A 4 17.11 -41.32 -12.10
N THR A 5 15.80 -41.29 -12.27
CA THR A 5 14.97 -40.09 -12.16
C THR A 5 15.04 -39.54 -10.74
N VAL A 6 15.78 -38.45 -10.55
CA VAL A 6 15.71 -37.64 -9.33
C VAL A 6 14.37 -36.90 -9.37
N LEU A 7 13.44 -37.32 -8.53
CA LEU A 7 12.19 -36.62 -8.27
C LEU A 7 12.54 -35.32 -7.52
N ILE A 8 12.71 -34.22 -8.26
CA ILE A 8 12.79 -32.89 -7.67
C ILE A 8 11.42 -32.61 -7.06
N GLY A 9 11.32 -32.78 -5.74
CA GLY A 9 10.18 -32.30 -4.98
C GLY A 9 10.04 -30.81 -5.23
N LEU A 10 8.99 -30.42 -5.96
CA LEU A 10 8.52 -29.04 -5.97
C LEU A 10 8.30 -28.66 -4.50
N LEU A 11 9.19 -27.84 -3.96
CA LEU A 11 8.95 -27.11 -2.72
C LEU A 11 7.67 -26.31 -2.93
N GLY A 12 6.60 -26.78 -2.31
CA GLY A 12 5.27 -26.20 -2.39
C GLY A 12 5.33 -24.72 -2.02
N LEU A 13 4.79 -23.88 -2.90
CA LEU A 13 4.37 -22.54 -2.52
C LEU A 13 3.47 -22.66 -1.27
N PRO A 14 3.64 -21.80 -0.25
CA PRO A 14 2.82 -21.88 0.95
C PRO A 14 1.34 -21.72 0.59
N ALA A 15 0.52 -22.56 1.24
CA ALA A 15 -0.92 -22.72 1.03
C ALA A 15 -1.70 -21.40 0.87
N ASN A 16 -2.70 -21.44 -0.02
CA ASN A 16 -3.67 -20.39 -0.35
C ASN A 16 -4.17 -19.63 0.90
N ASN A 17 -3.74 -18.38 1.07
CA ASN A 17 -4.14 -17.50 2.19
C ASN A 17 -5.50 -16.81 1.97
N CYS A 18 -6.34 -17.33 1.09
CA CYS A 18 -7.63 -16.76 0.74
C CYS A 18 -8.70 -17.35 1.64
N ASN A 19 -8.71 -16.91 2.90
CA ASN A 19 -9.71 -17.35 3.85
C ASN A 19 -10.96 -16.44 3.73
N PRO A 20 -12.11 -16.93 3.20
CA PRO A 20 -13.35 -16.16 3.10
C PRO A 20 -13.89 -15.69 4.46
N ARG A 21 -13.40 -16.25 5.57
CA ARG A 21 -13.75 -15.85 6.94
C ARG A 21 -12.93 -14.68 7.45
N GLN A 22 -11.97 -14.16 6.69
CA GLN A 22 -11.25 -12.95 7.08
C GLN A 22 -12.13 -11.71 6.88
N PRO A 23 -12.05 -10.72 7.79
CA PRO A 23 -12.89 -9.55 7.70
C PRO A 23 -12.63 -8.82 6.38
N ALA A 24 -13.73 -8.41 5.75
CA ALA A 24 -13.69 -7.46 4.64
C ALA A 24 -12.95 -6.19 5.07
N PRO A 25 -12.42 -5.40 4.12
CA PRO A 25 -11.93 -4.07 4.41
C PRO A 25 -12.99 -3.25 5.18
N SER A 26 -12.54 -2.19 5.84
CA SER A 26 -13.42 -1.32 6.61
C SER A 26 -12.88 0.10 6.65
N ASN A 27 -13.64 1.04 7.23
CA ASN A 27 -13.26 2.45 7.36
C ASN A 27 -12.92 3.11 6.02
N TYR A 28 -13.88 3.06 5.10
CA TYR A 28 -13.75 3.60 3.77
C TYR A 28 -14.02 5.09 3.75
N ARG A 29 -13.18 5.85 3.06
CA ARG A 29 -13.41 7.27 2.80
C ARG A 29 -13.07 7.60 1.37
N ALA A 30 -13.85 8.50 0.80
CA ALA A 30 -13.65 9.04 -0.53
C ALA A 30 -13.55 10.56 -0.44
N PHE A 31 -12.48 11.11 -0.96
CA PHE A 31 -12.21 12.54 -0.92
C PHE A 31 -12.18 13.14 -2.31
N ASN A 32 -12.92 14.22 -2.52
CA ASN A 32 -12.67 15.14 -3.62
C ASN A 32 -11.66 16.17 -3.12
N ILE A 33 -10.50 16.21 -3.77
CA ILE A 33 -9.38 17.08 -3.39
C ILE A 33 -9.17 18.23 -4.39
N GLY A 34 -10.17 18.47 -5.24
CA GLY A 34 -10.16 19.52 -6.25
C GLY A 34 -9.46 19.10 -7.56
N ASN A 35 -9.57 19.94 -8.59
CA ASN A 35 -8.88 19.76 -9.88
C ASN A 35 -9.06 18.37 -10.52
N CYS A 36 -10.27 17.81 -10.41
CA CYS A 36 -10.58 16.46 -10.90
C CYS A 36 -9.65 15.38 -10.34
N GLN A 37 -9.20 15.55 -9.10
CA GLN A 37 -8.44 14.57 -8.35
C GLN A 37 -9.28 14.02 -7.19
N ALA A 38 -9.04 12.75 -6.87
CA ALA A 38 -9.67 12.09 -5.74
C ALA A 38 -8.66 11.25 -4.96
N GLN A 39 -8.90 11.10 -3.67
CA GLN A 39 -8.17 10.17 -2.81
C GLN A 39 -9.17 9.24 -2.15
N LEU A 40 -8.94 7.94 -2.25
CA LEU A 40 -9.74 6.93 -1.57
C LEU A 40 -8.88 6.21 -0.55
N THR A 41 -9.43 5.95 0.63
CA THR A 41 -8.74 5.22 1.69
C THR A 41 -9.59 4.09 2.23
N PHE A 42 -8.97 2.97 2.53
CA PHE A 42 -9.62 1.89 3.29
C PHE A 42 -8.63 1.14 4.16
N SER A 43 -9.10 0.63 5.30
CA SER A 43 -8.32 -0.28 6.14
C SER A 43 -8.10 -1.58 5.39
N ARG A 44 -6.85 -2.02 5.26
CA ARG A 44 -6.52 -3.30 4.65
C ARG A 44 -7.02 -4.42 5.57
N GLY A 45 -7.77 -5.36 5.00
CA GLY A 45 -7.91 -6.68 5.60
C GLY A 45 -6.59 -7.45 5.51
N LYS A 46 -6.51 -8.63 6.14
CA LYS A 46 -5.38 -9.56 5.99
C LYS A 46 -5.33 -10.25 4.61
N ASN A 47 -6.19 -9.81 3.67
CA ASN A 47 -6.39 -10.44 2.39
C ASN A 47 -5.17 -10.26 1.49
N VAL A 48 -4.66 -11.39 1.04
CA VAL A 48 -3.51 -11.50 0.17
C VAL A 48 -3.92 -11.18 -1.26
N ALA A 49 -3.14 -10.32 -1.93
CA ALA A 49 -3.16 -10.13 -3.38
C ALA A 49 -4.59 -10.04 -3.95
N VAL A 50 -5.39 -9.06 -3.53
CA VAL A 50 -6.72 -8.83 -4.11
C VAL A 50 -6.66 -7.65 -5.06
N GLN A 51 -7.22 -7.83 -6.26
CA GLN A 51 -7.35 -6.75 -7.25
C GLN A 51 -8.63 -5.96 -7.03
N TRP A 52 -8.50 -4.64 -7.03
CA TRP A 52 -9.56 -3.68 -6.80
C TRP A 52 -9.84 -2.84 -8.04
N GLU A 53 -11.12 -2.69 -8.33
CA GLU A 53 -11.64 -1.66 -9.22
C GLU A 53 -12.41 -0.60 -8.45
N PHE A 54 -12.48 0.58 -9.06
CA PHE A 54 -13.01 1.79 -8.45
C PHE A 54 -13.88 2.49 -9.47
N ASP A 55 -15.16 2.59 -9.16
CA ASP A 55 -16.12 3.34 -9.94
C ASP A 55 -16.45 4.65 -9.25
N ALA A 56 -16.24 5.75 -9.96
CA ALA A 56 -16.84 7.03 -9.62
C ALA A 56 -18.31 7.00 -9.98
N VAL A 57 -19.16 7.43 -9.05
CA VAL A 57 -20.59 7.65 -9.24
C VAL A 57 -20.83 9.16 -9.33
N TYR A 58 -21.60 9.59 -10.33
CA TYR A 58 -21.94 11.00 -10.53
C TYR A 58 -23.39 11.28 -10.15
N ALA A 59 -23.77 12.56 -10.11
CA ALA A 59 -25.09 13.00 -9.68
C ALA A 59 -26.24 12.41 -10.53
N ASP A 60 -25.99 12.14 -11.82
CA ASP A 60 -26.92 11.48 -12.74
C ASP A 60 -27.02 9.96 -12.54
N GLY A 61 -26.29 9.42 -11.54
CA GLY A 61 -26.25 7.99 -11.24
C GLY A 61 -25.30 7.19 -12.14
N ALA A 62 -24.69 7.81 -13.14
CA ALA A 62 -23.74 7.12 -14.01
C ALA A 62 -22.51 6.67 -13.23
N ARG A 63 -21.91 5.58 -13.71
CA ARG A 63 -20.70 4.97 -13.15
C ARG A 63 -19.59 5.03 -14.18
N VAL A 64 -18.42 5.51 -13.79
CA VAL A 64 -17.21 5.48 -14.61
C VAL A 64 -16.10 4.83 -13.81
N ASN A 65 -15.51 3.79 -14.40
CA ASN A 65 -14.37 3.09 -13.83
C ASN A 65 -13.11 3.95 -13.94
N HIS A 66 -12.38 4.09 -12.84
CA HIS A 66 -11.12 4.82 -12.78
C HIS A 66 -10.02 3.92 -12.25
N LYS A 67 -8.81 4.15 -12.77
CA LYS A 67 -7.61 3.46 -12.29
C LYS A 67 -6.83 4.41 -11.38
N PRO A 68 -6.39 3.93 -10.20
CA PRO A 68 -5.53 4.75 -9.37
C PRO A 68 -4.18 4.97 -10.06
N PHE A 69 -3.49 6.03 -9.69
CA PHE A 69 -2.10 6.25 -10.05
C PHE A 69 -1.27 5.00 -9.76
N ARG A 70 -0.41 4.64 -10.70
CA ARG A 70 0.55 3.55 -10.51
C ARG A 70 1.92 4.14 -10.29
N ASN A 71 2.48 3.88 -9.12
CA ASN A 71 3.86 4.17 -8.84
C ASN A 71 4.52 2.93 -8.23
N PHE A 72 5.21 2.15 -9.06
CA PHE A 72 5.95 0.95 -8.65
C PHE A 72 7.13 1.26 -7.71
N VAL A 73 7.48 2.54 -7.54
CA VAL A 73 8.51 3.01 -6.63
C VAL A 73 7.94 3.38 -5.26
N ASN A 74 6.63 3.68 -5.15
CA ASN A 74 6.02 4.19 -3.92
C ASN A 74 4.93 3.28 -3.37
N ILE A 75 5.24 2.53 -2.32
CA ILE A 75 4.28 1.70 -1.58
C ILE A 75 3.15 2.49 -0.90
N ALA A 76 3.32 3.81 -0.78
CA ALA A 76 2.32 4.74 -0.23
C ALA A 76 1.10 4.94 -1.14
N VAL A 77 1.22 4.56 -2.41
CA VAL A 77 0.13 4.59 -3.41
C VAL A 77 -0.30 3.14 -3.64
N SER A 78 -1.61 2.87 -3.57
CA SER A 78 -2.30 1.75 -4.24
C SER A 78 -1.36 0.76 -4.91
N ASP A 79 -1.00 -0.33 -4.24
CA ASP A 79 0.09 -1.18 -4.68
C ASP A 79 -0.18 -1.76 -6.09
N PRO A 80 0.64 -1.45 -7.11
CA PRO A 80 0.46 -2.01 -8.43
C PRO A 80 1.17 -3.37 -8.53
N PHE A 81 0.40 -4.46 -8.54
CA PHE A 81 0.89 -5.75 -9.01
C PHE A 81 1.27 -5.62 -10.50
N TYR A 82 2.42 -6.20 -10.84
CA TYR A 82 3.28 -5.84 -11.99
C TYR A 82 2.70 -6.00 -13.40
N THR A 83 1.44 -6.40 -13.57
CA THR A 83 0.95 -6.85 -14.88
C THR A 83 -0.46 -6.39 -15.25
N ILE A 84 -1.23 -5.78 -14.34
CA ILE A 84 -2.68 -5.65 -14.57
C ILE A 84 -3.22 -4.25 -14.21
N GLY A 85 -4.24 -3.85 -14.97
CA GLY A 85 -5.08 -2.65 -14.93
C GLY A 85 -5.36 -1.93 -13.60
N TYR A 86 -5.12 -2.56 -12.45
CA TYR A 86 -5.95 -2.46 -11.24
C TYR A 86 -5.15 -2.04 -10.00
N GLY A 87 -5.83 -1.58 -8.95
CA GLY A 87 -5.20 -1.37 -7.64
C GLY A 87 -5.05 -2.70 -6.89
N ASN A 88 -3.98 -2.93 -6.15
CA ASN A 88 -3.75 -4.20 -5.42
C ASN A 88 -3.34 -3.95 -3.96
N ASN A 89 -3.32 -5.04 -3.18
CA ASN A 89 -2.79 -5.09 -1.82
C ASN A 89 -1.66 -6.15 -1.73
N TYR A 90 -0.54 -5.81 -1.09
CA TYR A 90 0.58 -6.73 -0.90
C TYR A 90 0.28 -7.92 0.04
N LEU A 91 1.08 -8.97 -0.07
CA LEU A 91 1.19 -10.12 0.84
C LEU A 91 1.76 -9.68 2.20
N THR A 92 0.92 -9.36 3.18
CA THR A 92 1.38 -8.90 4.51
C THR A 92 1.37 -10.00 5.57
N ASN A 93 1.54 -11.28 5.21
CA ASN A 93 1.57 -12.38 6.19
C ASN A 93 2.75 -12.27 7.19
N ARG A 94 3.64 -11.28 7.04
CA ARG A 94 4.83 -11.04 7.87
C ARG A 94 4.87 -9.69 8.56
N THR A 95 3.88 -8.81 8.42
CA THR A 95 3.89 -7.51 9.10
C THR A 95 3.34 -7.65 10.52
N GLN A 96 4.22 -7.61 11.52
CA GLN A 96 3.87 -7.66 12.95
C GLN A 96 3.21 -6.37 13.50
N SER A 97 2.67 -5.49 12.65
CA SER A 97 2.05 -4.24 13.11
C SER A 97 0.71 -3.93 12.45
N GLN A 98 -0.09 -3.19 13.22
CA GLN A 98 -1.53 -3.03 13.26
C GLN A 98 -2.06 -2.13 12.12
N ALA A 99 -3.28 -2.43 11.64
CA ALA A 99 -4.17 -1.58 10.83
C ALA A 99 -3.48 -0.70 9.74
N PHE A 100 -3.05 -1.32 8.63
CA PHE A 100 -2.56 -0.58 7.47
C PHE A 100 -3.73 0.06 6.70
N THR A 101 -3.65 1.35 6.39
CA THR A 101 -4.62 2.02 5.49
C THR A 101 -4.06 2.05 4.07
N SER A 102 -4.78 1.48 3.11
CA SER A 102 -4.46 1.65 1.69
C SER A 102 -4.96 3.02 1.23
N VAL A 103 -4.13 3.72 0.45
CA VAL A 103 -4.47 5.04 -0.12
C VAL A 103 -4.37 4.94 -1.64
N HIS A 104 -5.46 5.28 -2.32
CA HIS A 104 -5.57 5.23 -3.77
C HIS A 104 -5.79 6.64 -4.29
N GLU A 105 -4.86 7.11 -5.11
CA GLU A 105 -4.90 8.45 -5.69
C GLU A 105 -5.42 8.37 -7.12
N PHE A 106 -6.26 9.31 -7.53
CA PHE A 106 -6.85 9.36 -8.86
C PHE A 106 -6.72 10.76 -9.44
N SER A 107 -6.58 10.83 -10.76
CA SER A 107 -6.67 12.06 -11.56
C SER A 107 -7.67 11.90 -12.68
N ASN A 108 -8.10 13.03 -13.26
CA ASN A 108 -9.05 13.08 -14.36
C ASN A 108 -10.38 12.38 -14.00
N VAL A 109 -10.81 12.50 -12.74
CA VAL A 109 -12.04 11.85 -12.27
C VAL A 109 -13.32 12.63 -12.61
N CYS A 110 -13.20 13.80 -13.23
CA CYS A 110 -14.37 14.55 -13.65
C CYS A 110 -14.98 13.96 -14.93
N ARG A 111 -16.31 14.03 -15.03
CA ARG A 111 -17.06 13.72 -16.24
C ARG A 111 -17.83 14.96 -16.65
N ASN A 112 -17.54 15.50 -17.84
CA ASN A 112 -18.16 16.73 -18.35
C ASN A 112 -18.09 17.90 -17.34
N GLY A 113 -16.95 18.05 -16.66
CA GLY A 113 -16.76 19.06 -15.61
C GLY A 113 -17.39 18.75 -14.25
N ALA A 114 -18.21 17.70 -14.14
CA ALA A 114 -18.79 17.27 -12.87
C ALA A 114 -17.84 16.35 -12.10
N VAL A 115 -17.72 16.56 -10.79
CA VAL A 115 -16.94 15.70 -9.88
C VAL A 115 -17.77 14.49 -9.42
N PRO A 116 -17.13 13.37 -9.04
CA PRO A 116 -17.83 12.23 -8.46
C PRO A 116 -18.53 12.58 -7.13
N THR A 117 -19.79 12.21 -6.98
CA THR A 117 -20.56 12.38 -5.73
C THR A 117 -20.40 11.20 -4.78
N ALA A 118 -20.02 10.03 -5.30
CA ALA A 118 -19.69 8.87 -4.51
C ALA A 118 -18.70 7.96 -5.25
N TRP A 119 -18.19 6.97 -4.53
CA TRP A 119 -17.38 5.90 -5.08
C TRP A 119 -17.92 4.53 -4.68
N ILE A 120 -17.73 3.56 -5.56
CA ILE A 120 -17.94 2.14 -5.29
C ILE A 120 -16.63 1.46 -5.63
N PHE A 121 -16.14 0.59 -4.75
CA PHE A 121 -15.02 -0.26 -5.10
C PHE A 121 -15.35 -1.71 -4.86
N TYR A 122 -14.73 -2.56 -5.67
CA TYR A 122 -15.04 -3.96 -5.72
C TYR A 122 -13.84 -4.78 -6.19
N THR A 123 -13.86 -6.04 -5.83
CA THR A 123 -12.82 -7.00 -6.19
C THR A 123 -13.08 -7.57 -7.58
N THR A 124 -12.09 -7.61 -8.47
CA THR A 124 -12.31 -8.03 -9.88
C THR A 124 -11.58 -9.25 -10.35
N SER A 125 -10.54 -9.70 -9.67
CA SER A 125 -9.86 -10.91 -10.09
C SER A 125 -9.43 -11.80 -8.93
N ALA A 126 -9.56 -13.08 -9.27
CA ALA A 126 -8.87 -14.24 -8.80
C ALA A 126 -7.45 -14.31 -9.37
N ASN A 127 -6.55 -13.41 -8.97
CA ASN A 127 -5.14 -13.66 -9.21
C ASN A 127 -4.75 -14.96 -8.49
N SER A 128 -3.84 -15.72 -9.09
CA SER A 128 -3.53 -17.16 -8.91
C SER A 128 -3.36 -17.73 -7.48
N ALA A 129 -3.52 -16.92 -6.44
CA ALA A 129 -3.62 -17.33 -5.05
C ALA A 129 -5.08 -17.53 -4.56
N CYS A 130 -6.06 -16.79 -5.10
CA CYS A 130 -7.49 -16.84 -4.72
C CYS A 130 -8.35 -17.11 -5.95
N THR A 131 -9.32 -18.04 -5.91
CA THR A 131 -10.30 -18.15 -7.01
C THR A 131 -11.40 -17.09 -6.88
N SER A 132 -12.09 -16.76 -7.97
CA SER A 132 -13.10 -15.67 -8.03
C SER A 132 -14.38 -16.02 -7.26
N ARG A 133 -14.44 -17.25 -6.74
CA ARG A 133 -15.49 -17.76 -5.88
C ARG A 133 -15.24 -17.47 -4.41
N ASP A 134 -13.99 -17.30 -3.97
CA ASP A 134 -13.62 -17.35 -2.56
C ASP A 134 -13.51 -15.96 -1.90
N TYR A 135 -13.41 -14.89 -2.69
CA TYR A 135 -13.35 -13.52 -2.15
C TYR A 135 -14.01 -12.53 -3.11
N ARG A 136 -15.32 -12.30 -2.92
CA ARG A 136 -16.07 -11.24 -3.60
C ARG A 136 -16.45 -10.18 -2.59
N PHE A 137 -16.02 -8.96 -2.85
CA PHE A 137 -16.41 -7.82 -2.05
C PHE A 137 -16.74 -6.64 -2.94
N THR A 138 -17.84 -5.96 -2.61
CA THR A 138 -18.28 -4.72 -3.23
C THR A 138 -18.78 -3.81 -2.10
N THR A 139 -18.34 -2.56 -2.08
CA THR A 139 -18.88 -1.60 -1.12
C THR A 139 -20.29 -1.16 -1.48
N GLY A 140 -21.00 -0.59 -0.51
CA GLY A 140 -22.04 0.38 -0.81
C GLY A 140 -21.46 1.65 -1.46
N ARG A 141 -22.33 2.62 -1.77
CA ARG A 141 -21.89 3.95 -2.21
C ARG A 141 -21.19 4.67 -1.06
N ILE A 142 -19.94 5.05 -1.28
CA ILE A 142 -19.15 5.85 -0.35
C ILE A 142 -19.26 7.30 -0.79
N SER A 143 -19.99 8.11 -0.03
CA SER A 143 -20.15 9.53 -0.34
C SER A 143 -18.80 10.23 -0.39
N THR A 144 -18.60 11.04 -1.41
CA THR A 144 -17.42 11.88 -1.53
C THR A 144 -17.53 13.04 -0.56
N VAL A 145 -16.47 13.28 0.22
CA VAL A 145 -16.32 14.48 1.04
C VAL A 145 -15.24 15.39 0.46
N THR A 146 -15.44 16.70 0.54
CA THR A 146 -14.39 17.64 0.13
C THR A 146 -13.25 17.58 1.15
N GLY A 147 -12.02 17.54 0.65
CA GLY A 147 -10.83 17.54 1.48
C GLY A 147 -9.70 18.33 0.84
N SER A 148 -8.71 18.69 1.66
CA SER A 148 -7.49 19.35 1.23
C SER A 148 -6.30 18.53 1.69
N ARG A 149 -5.27 18.42 0.83
CA ARG A 149 -4.05 17.71 1.19
C ARG A 149 -3.32 18.46 2.31
N PRO A 150 -2.84 17.78 3.36
CA PRO A 150 -1.85 18.37 4.24
C PRO A 150 -0.54 18.58 3.48
N ALA A 151 0.31 19.47 4.00
CA ALA A 151 1.67 19.59 3.51
C ALA A 151 2.43 18.26 3.71
N LYS A 152 3.44 18.02 2.87
CA LYS A 152 4.38 16.93 3.09
C LYS A 152 5.30 17.27 4.25
N THR A 153 5.87 16.23 4.85
CA THR A 153 6.97 16.40 5.81
C THR A 153 8.30 16.12 5.16
N THR A 154 9.36 16.74 5.69
CA THR A 154 10.74 16.34 5.45
C THR A 154 11.15 15.33 6.50
N PHE A 155 11.96 14.35 6.11
CA PHE A 155 12.40 13.30 7.02
C PHE A 155 13.83 12.87 6.74
N THR A 156 14.44 12.22 7.72
CA THR A 156 15.75 11.60 7.64
C THR A 156 15.65 10.19 8.19
N ALA A 157 16.46 9.27 7.66
CA ALA A 157 16.54 7.92 8.19
C ALA A 157 17.99 7.43 8.21
N ARG A 158 18.35 6.65 9.22
CA ARG A 158 19.70 6.08 9.39
C ARG A 158 19.66 4.73 10.09
N GLN A 159 20.64 3.89 9.83
CA GLN A 159 20.91 2.71 10.67
C GLN A 159 21.44 3.17 12.03
N ILE A 160 21.05 2.48 13.10
CA ILE A 160 21.49 2.83 14.46
C ILE A 160 22.29 1.74 15.18
N ASN A 161 22.32 0.50 14.67
CA ASN A 161 23.07 -0.61 15.26
C ASN A 161 23.34 -1.75 14.27
N SER A 162 24.13 -2.74 14.70
CA SER A 162 24.47 -3.95 13.94
C SER A 162 23.29 -4.90 13.69
N ALA A 163 22.16 -4.70 14.38
CA ALA A 163 20.90 -5.39 14.09
C ALA A 163 20.16 -4.77 12.88
N ALA A 164 20.77 -3.78 12.21
CA ALA A 164 20.21 -3.07 11.07
C ALA A 164 18.90 -2.32 11.38
N GLU A 165 18.69 -1.93 12.64
CA GLU A 165 17.54 -1.11 13.01
C GLU A 165 17.62 0.26 12.34
N VAL A 166 16.46 0.74 11.88
CA VAL A 166 16.34 2.00 11.15
C VAL A 166 15.61 3.00 12.03
N GLU A 167 16.31 4.06 12.40
CA GLU A 167 15.70 5.24 13.00
C GLU A 167 15.21 6.18 11.92
N VAL A 168 13.98 6.66 12.06
CA VAL A 168 13.35 7.64 11.18
C VAL A 168 12.92 8.83 12.02
N SER A 169 13.29 10.03 11.59
CA SER A 169 12.86 11.30 12.20
C SER A 169 12.25 12.21 11.13
N TRP A 170 11.23 12.98 11.47
CA TRP A 170 10.51 13.84 10.53
C TRP A 170 10.08 15.17 11.16
N SER A 171 9.90 16.19 10.33
CA SER A 171 9.42 17.50 10.76
C SER A 171 7.94 17.46 11.09
N SER A 172 7.51 18.25 12.09
CA SER A 172 6.09 18.41 12.35
C SER A 172 5.42 19.17 11.21
N VAL A 173 4.17 18.81 10.91
CA VAL A 173 3.34 19.47 9.90
C VAL A 173 2.09 20.02 10.58
N ALA A 174 1.79 21.29 10.30
CA ALA A 174 0.59 21.94 10.82
C ALA A 174 -0.67 21.17 10.40
N ASN A 175 -1.61 21.02 11.32
CA ASN A 175 -2.87 20.27 11.13
C ASN A 175 -2.69 18.77 10.79
N ALA A 176 -1.50 18.21 10.98
CA ALA A 176 -1.33 16.76 10.94
C ALA A 176 -2.14 16.12 12.08
N GLN A 177 -2.92 15.10 11.74
CA GLN A 177 -3.58 14.22 12.70
C GLN A 177 -2.70 13.02 13.06
N SER A 178 -1.92 12.53 12.09
CA SER A 178 -1.01 11.41 12.27
C SER A 178 0.04 11.34 11.17
N TYR A 179 1.12 10.62 11.46
CA TYR A 179 2.13 10.23 10.48
C TYR A 179 2.10 8.73 10.24
N ASN A 180 2.24 8.33 8.98
CA ASN A 180 2.27 6.92 8.58
C ASN A 180 3.63 6.65 7.95
N ILE A 181 4.40 5.77 8.59
CA ILE A 181 5.78 5.48 8.22
C ILE A 181 5.83 4.07 7.63
N PHE A 182 6.58 3.92 6.55
CA PHE A 182 6.82 2.63 5.90
C PHE A 182 8.32 2.43 5.68
N VAL A 183 8.81 1.24 5.99
CA VAL A 183 10.19 0.80 5.76
C VAL A 183 10.15 -0.49 4.97
N GLN A 184 10.61 -0.44 3.72
CA GLN A 184 10.68 -1.59 2.83
C GLN A 184 12.07 -2.23 2.94
N ILE A 185 12.11 -3.49 3.34
CA ILE A 185 13.32 -4.25 3.63
C ILE A 185 13.48 -5.37 2.60
N PRO A 186 14.54 -5.37 1.78
CA PRO A 186 14.85 -6.49 0.88
C PRO A 186 15.15 -7.79 1.64
N THR A 187 14.61 -8.93 1.19
CA THR A 187 14.76 -10.23 1.86
C THR A 187 15.43 -11.34 1.05
N ARG A 188 15.80 -11.13 -0.23
CA ARG A 188 16.62 -12.06 -1.06
C ARG A 188 17.48 -11.33 -2.11
N PRO A 189 18.62 -11.92 -2.57
CA PRO A 189 19.50 -11.35 -3.59
C PRO A 189 18.89 -11.38 -5.00
N TYR A 190 19.41 -10.50 -5.87
CA TYR A 190 18.97 -10.25 -7.26
C TYR A 190 19.05 -11.46 -8.23
N GLU A 191 19.83 -12.48 -7.88
CA GLU A 191 20.12 -13.66 -8.72
C GLU A 191 18.87 -14.53 -8.99
N ASP A 192 17.84 -14.40 -8.16
CA ASP A 192 16.55 -15.07 -8.32
C ASP A 192 15.56 -14.10 -9.01
N ARG A 193 15.67 -13.94 -10.34
CA ARG A 193 14.84 -13.03 -11.18
C ARG A 193 13.32 -13.35 -11.19
N SER A 194 12.86 -14.24 -10.31
CA SER A 194 11.51 -14.79 -10.29
C SER A 194 10.51 -14.03 -9.38
N GLY A 195 10.95 -13.04 -8.61
CA GLY A 195 10.03 -12.14 -7.90
C GLY A 195 10.65 -11.46 -6.68
N TYR A 196 10.40 -10.16 -6.54
CA TYR A 196 10.87 -9.34 -5.42
C TYR A 196 10.35 -9.87 -4.08
N PHE A 197 11.24 -10.30 -3.19
CA PHE A 197 10.89 -10.60 -1.80
C PHE A 197 11.27 -9.41 -0.92
N VAL A 198 10.36 -8.45 -0.75
CA VAL A 198 10.47 -7.37 0.24
C VAL A 198 9.60 -7.67 1.46
N THR A 199 10.05 -7.24 2.64
CA THR A 199 9.24 -7.17 3.86
C THR A 199 9.02 -5.71 4.20
N ASP A 200 7.77 -5.31 4.26
CA ASP A 200 7.41 -3.97 4.70
C ASP A 200 7.20 -3.94 6.21
N ARG A 201 7.73 -2.91 6.86
CA ARG A 201 7.40 -2.53 8.23
C ARG A 201 6.67 -1.21 8.17
N GLY A 202 5.63 -1.03 8.96
CA GLY A 202 4.93 0.23 9.01
C GLY A 202 4.21 0.44 10.32
N ALA A 203 4.00 1.71 10.65
CA ALA A 203 3.28 2.13 11.83
C ALA A 203 2.67 3.51 11.62
N ARG A 204 1.56 3.74 12.33
CA ARG A 204 0.89 5.03 12.43
C ARG A 204 1.23 5.65 13.77
N PHE A 205 1.64 6.91 13.77
CA PHE A 205 1.96 7.68 14.97
C PHE A 205 1.05 8.89 15.09
N SER A 206 0.78 9.32 16.33
CA SER A 206 0.03 10.54 16.59
C SER A 206 0.79 11.77 16.09
N SER A 207 0.09 12.90 15.95
CA SER A 207 0.65 14.16 15.45
C SER A 207 1.78 14.74 16.30
N SER A 208 1.89 14.35 17.58
CA SER A 208 2.94 14.77 18.50
C SER A 208 4.25 13.99 18.34
N THR A 209 4.25 12.86 17.65
CA THR A 209 5.44 12.01 17.48
C THR A 209 6.17 12.39 16.19
N THR A 210 7.48 12.58 16.30
CA THR A 210 8.36 12.99 15.19
C THR A 210 9.57 12.07 14.97
N ARG A 211 9.63 10.95 15.70
CA ARG A 211 10.72 9.97 15.63
C ARG A 211 10.21 8.57 15.97
N ALA A 212 10.74 7.56 15.27
CA ALA A 212 10.48 6.15 15.54
C ALA A 212 11.65 5.27 15.12
N VAL A 213 11.77 4.10 15.74
CA VAL A 213 12.74 3.06 15.37
C VAL A 213 11.99 1.86 14.83
N PHE A 214 12.44 1.35 13.69
CA PHE A 214 11.92 0.17 13.04
C PHE A 214 12.92 -0.98 13.13
N PRO A 215 12.47 -2.18 13.53
CA PRO A 215 13.33 -3.35 13.57
C PRO A 215 13.98 -3.62 12.21
N GLY A 216 15.28 -3.88 12.24
CA GLY A 216 16.03 -4.35 11.09
C GLY A 216 15.74 -5.81 10.76
N VAL A 217 16.30 -6.26 9.64
CA VAL A 217 16.52 -7.69 9.37
C VAL A 217 18.03 -7.84 9.17
N SER A 218 18.69 -8.44 10.15
CA SER A 218 20.10 -8.80 10.10
C SER A 218 20.27 -10.23 9.60
N GLY A 219 21.27 -10.45 8.76
CA GLY A 219 21.51 -11.72 8.07
C GLY A 219 22.26 -11.46 6.76
N SER A 220 23.44 -12.07 6.63
CA SER A 220 24.54 -11.74 5.72
C SER A 220 24.27 -11.73 4.21
N ARG A 221 23.04 -11.92 3.74
CA ARG A 221 22.73 -12.00 2.30
C ARG A 221 22.12 -10.74 1.69
N ASN A 222 21.70 -9.76 2.49
CA ASN A 222 21.11 -8.49 2.02
C ASN A 222 21.50 -7.29 2.90
N ALA A 223 22.64 -7.38 3.60
CA ALA A 223 23.15 -6.29 4.43
C ALA A 223 23.55 -5.07 3.59
N GLU A 224 23.82 -5.23 2.29
CA GLU A 224 24.33 -4.14 1.44
C GLU A 224 23.21 -3.37 0.70
N GLU A 225 22.01 -3.95 0.59
CA GLU A 225 20.90 -3.33 -0.14
C GLU A 225 20.27 -2.17 0.67
N PRO A 226 19.95 -1.03 0.04
CA PRO A 226 19.31 0.07 0.77
C PRO A 226 17.88 -0.28 1.19
N ARG A 227 17.51 0.10 2.42
CA ARG A 227 16.12 0.07 2.89
C ARG A 227 15.43 1.34 2.42
N LYS A 228 14.21 1.24 1.88
CA LYS A 228 13.44 2.42 1.45
C LYS A 228 12.50 2.87 2.57
N VAL A 229 12.63 4.12 2.98
CA VAL A 229 11.79 4.72 4.02
C VAL A 229 10.85 5.76 3.42
N TYR A 230 9.58 5.71 3.80
CA TYR A 230 8.54 6.66 3.39
C TYR A 230 7.85 7.23 4.63
N VAL A 231 7.54 8.53 4.60
CA VAL A 231 6.75 9.21 5.63
C VAL A 231 5.61 9.95 4.96
N ASN A 232 4.38 9.63 5.32
CA ASN A 232 3.19 10.31 4.83
C ASN A 232 2.44 10.98 5.98
N VAL A 233 1.85 12.13 5.70
CA VAL A 233 1.08 12.91 6.66
C VAL A 233 -0.40 12.67 6.40
N GLN A 234 -1.19 12.38 7.42
CA GLN A 234 -2.64 12.46 7.34
C GLN A 234 -3.11 13.72 8.07
N GLY A 235 -3.89 14.57 7.40
CA GLY A 235 -4.48 15.77 7.97
C GLY A 235 -5.70 15.46 8.84
N SER A 236 -6.18 16.45 9.60
CA SER A 236 -7.37 16.35 10.46
C SER A 236 -8.68 16.02 9.71
N ASN A 237 -8.77 16.36 8.43
CA ASN A 237 -9.88 15.97 7.55
C ASN A 237 -9.79 14.50 7.07
N GLY A 238 -8.71 13.80 7.40
CA GLY A 238 -8.46 12.41 7.00
C GLY A 238 -7.76 12.24 5.65
N VAL A 239 -7.49 13.32 4.91
CA VAL A 239 -6.76 13.28 3.62
C VAL A 239 -5.27 13.10 3.88
N TRP A 240 -4.63 12.27 3.07
CA TRP A 240 -3.18 12.05 3.09
C TRP A 240 -2.48 13.05 2.18
N SER A 241 -1.26 13.45 2.57
CA SER A 241 -0.33 14.19 1.70
C SER A 241 -0.15 13.44 0.39
N ASP A 242 0.13 14.14 -0.72
CA ASP A 242 0.32 13.51 -2.03
C ASP A 242 1.37 12.39 -1.96
N THR A 243 0.88 11.15 -2.07
CA THR A 243 1.68 9.93 -1.95
C THR A 243 2.41 9.58 -3.25
N THR A 244 1.97 10.14 -4.39
CA THR A 244 2.55 9.86 -5.71
C THR A 244 3.95 10.45 -5.87
N SER A 245 4.23 11.50 -5.12
CA SER A 245 5.47 12.28 -5.20
C SER A 245 6.28 12.24 -3.90
N THR A 246 6.03 11.25 -3.04
CA THR A 246 6.89 10.94 -1.88
C THR A 246 8.13 10.20 -2.36
N THR A 247 9.31 10.78 -2.21
CA THR A 247 10.57 10.10 -2.58
C THR A 247 11.09 9.30 -1.37
N PRO A 248 11.39 7.99 -1.52
CA PRO A 248 11.99 7.24 -0.42
C PRO A 248 13.41 7.70 -0.12
N ILE A 249 13.79 7.61 1.16
CA ILE A 249 15.20 7.65 1.55
C ILE A 249 15.74 6.23 1.58
N ASN A 250 16.88 6.05 0.91
CA ASN A 250 17.66 4.82 0.91
C ASN A 250 18.60 4.80 2.10
N VAL A 251 18.34 3.92 3.07
CA VAL A 251 19.24 3.70 4.21
C VAL A 251 20.15 2.54 3.88
N ARG A 252 21.43 2.83 3.63
CA ARG A 252 22.46 1.79 3.56
C ARG A 252 22.64 1.21 4.95
N VAL A 253 22.81 -0.09 4.97
CA VAL A 253 23.12 -0.85 6.17
C VAL A 253 24.53 -1.40 6.02
N SER A 254 25.28 -1.36 7.11
CA SER A 254 26.65 -1.85 7.26
C SER A 254 26.74 -2.81 8.42
#